data_AF-A0A7I7U1X4-F1
#
_entry.id   AF-A0A7I7U1X4-F1
#
_cell.length_a   1.000
_cell.length_b   1.000
_cell.length_c   1.000
_cell.angle_alpha   90.00
_cell.angle_beta   90.00
_cell.angle_gamma   90.00
#
_symmetry.space_group_name_H-M   'P 1'
#
loop_
_entity.id
_entity.type
_entity.pdbx_description
1 polymer ?
#
loop_
_entity_poly.entity_id
_entity_poly.type
_entity_poly.pdbx_seq_one_letter_code
_entity_poly.pdbx_strand_id
1 'polypeptide(L)' 'MTDSDGSTQWEVVTATAYDRGNPAAGAEETTVARGGEHEARRVYADTTAEAGERGYEYVRLRCDGRDVESWPQQTGWTV' A
#
# COMPACT_ATOMS: atom_id res chain seq x y z
N MET A 1 -10.81 6.05 -31.41
CA MET A 1 -10.00 4.89 -30.98
C MET A 1 -9.86 5.03 -29.48
N THR A 2 -10.60 4.23 -28.73
CA THR A 2 -10.43 4.12 -27.29
C THR A 2 -9.18 3.25 -27.11
N ASP A 3 -8.04 3.89 -26.83
CA ASP A 3 -6.92 3.18 -26.24
C ASP A 3 -7.36 2.73 -24.85
N SER A 4 -8.06 1.60 -24.81
CA SER A 4 -7.91 0.65 -23.72
C SER A 4 -6.54 -0.01 -23.89
N ASP A 5 -5.48 0.79 -23.81
CA ASP A 5 -4.13 0.26 -23.66
C ASP A 5 -4.05 -0.28 -22.24
N GLY A 6 -3.97 -1.60 -22.13
CA GLY A 6 -3.88 -2.34 -20.88
C GLY A 6 -2.55 -2.12 -20.18
N SER A 7 -2.22 -0.89 -19.84
CA SER A 7 -1.10 -0.55 -18.97
C SER A 7 -1.56 -0.74 -17.53
N THR A 8 -1.37 -1.94 -17.02
CA THR A 8 -1.63 -2.32 -15.63
C THR A 8 -1.13 -1.23 -14.68
N GLN A 9 -2.06 -0.53 -14.04
CA GLN A 9 -1.73 0.59 -13.18
C GLN A 9 -1.42 0.10 -11.78
N TRP A 10 -0.23 0.43 -11.28
CA TRP A 10 0.20 0.08 -9.94
C TRP A 10 0.18 1.29 -9.03
N GLU A 11 -0.27 1.09 -7.80
CA GLU A 11 -0.43 2.14 -6.80
C GLU A 11 0.11 1.67 -5.45
N VAL A 12 0.82 2.55 -4.75
CA VAL A 12 1.28 2.31 -3.38
C VAL A 12 0.47 3.19 -2.45
N VAL A 13 -0.23 2.58 -1.50
CA VAL A 13 -1.08 3.26 -0.54
C VAL A 13 -0.52 3.05 0.85
N THR A 14 -0.30 4.12 1.60
CA THR A 14 0.00 4.05 3.02
C THR A 14 -1.23 4.39 3.82
N ALA A 15 -1.32 3.87 5.03
CA ALA A 15 -2.33 4.30 5.97
C ALA A 15 -1.73 4.73 7.29
N THR A 16 -2.20 5.88 7.78
CA THR A 16 -1.83 6.39 9.09
C THR A 16 -3.07 6.38 9.98
N ALA A 17 -3.03 5.68 11.11
CA ALA A 17 -4.15 5.67 12.04
C ALA A 17 -4.46 7.09 12.52
N TYR A 18 -5.73 7.50 12.46
CA TYR A 18 -6.16 8.79 12.99
C TYR A 18 -5.94 8.86 14.51
N ASP A 19 -6.20 7.74 15.18
CA ASP A 19 -5.91 7.55 16.60
C ASP A 19 -5.33 6.14 16.80
N ARG A 20 -4.05 6.07 17.19
CA ARG A 20 -3.35 4.78 17.39
C ARG A 20 -3.88 3.98 18.60
N GLY A 21 -4.60 4.63 19.52
CA GLY A 21 -5.22 3.98 20.68
C GLY A 21 -6.62 3.44 20.39
N ASN A 22 -7.22 3.83 19.26
CA ASN A 22 -8.57 3.49 18.89
C ASN A 22 -8.63 2.90 17.46
N PRO A 23 -8.58 1.56 17.31
CA PRO A 23 -8.68 0.93 16.00
C PRO A 23 -10.02 1.17 15.29
N ALA A 24 -11.05 1.63 16.00
CA ALA A 24 -12.33 2.01 15.40
C ALA A 24 -12.33 3.42 14.79
N ALA A 25 -11.29 4.24 15.05
CA ALA A 25 -11.14 5.56 14.44
C ALA A 25 -10.78 5.48 12.94
N GLY A 26 -10.33 4.31 12.47
CA GLY A 26 -9.87 4.12 11.11
C GLY A 26 -8.49 4.71 10.85
N ALA A 27 -8.10 4.70 9.58
CA ALA A 27 -6.82 5.21 9.13
C ALA A 27 -6.99 6.05 7.86
N GLU A 28 -6.17 7.08 7.73
CA GLU A 28 -6.10 7.89 6.53
C GLU A 28 -5.27 7.18 5.47
N GLU A 29 -5.91 6.77 4.38
CA GLU A 29 -5.22 6.19 3.22
C GLU A 29 -4.68 7.29 2.31
N THR A 30 -3.38 7.28 2.07
CA THR A 30 -2.70 8.21 1.15
C THR A 30 -2.00 7.42 0.05
N THR A 31 -2.21 7.81 -1.21
CA THR A 31 -1.48 7.22 -2.35
C THR A 31 -0.12 7.90 -2.46
N VAL A 32 0.94 7.13 -2.24
CA VAL A 32 2.34 7.60 -2.25
C VAL A 32 2.92 7.57 -3.67
N ALA A 33 2.56 6.57 -4.45
CA ALA A 33 2.99 6.45 -5.84
C ALA A 33 1.91 5.81 -6.71
N ARG A 34 1.88 6.20 -7.98
CA ARG A 34 1.02 5.63 -9.02
C ARG A 34 1.81 5.57 -10.32
N GLY A 35 1.91 4.40 -10.94
CA GLY A 35 2.72 4.21 -12.14
C GLY A 35 2.82 2.75 -12.57
N GLY A 36 3.98 2.38 -13.12
CA GLY A 36 4.26 1.02 -13.53
C GLY A 36 4.72 0.11 -12.39
N GLU A 37 4.63 -1.21 -12.61
CA GLU A 37 4.95 -2.25 -11.62
C GLU A 37 6.33 -2.06 -10.96
N HIS A 38 7.37 -1.84 -11.76
CA HIS A 38 8.74 -1.71 -11.26
C HIS A 38 8.94 -0.47 -10.37
N GLU A 39 8.23 0.62 -10.66
CA GLU A 39 8.29 1.82 -9.84
C GLU A 39 7.52 1.60 -8.54
N ALA A 40 6.28 1.12 -8.64
CA ALA A 40 5.43 0.86 -7.49
C ALA A 40 6.03 -0.18 -6.53
N ARG A 41 6.66 -1.25 -7.03
CA ARG A 41 7.36 -2.23 -6.17
C ARG A 41 8.57 -1.64 -5.46
N ARG A 42 9.34 -0.76 -6.12
CA ARG A 42 10.46 -0.07 -5.47
C ARG A 42 9.97 0.86 -4.38
N VAL A 43 8.97 1.69 -4.69
CA VAL A 43 8.37 2.60 -3.71
C VAL A 43 7.74 1.83 -2.56
N TYR A 44 7.05 0.72 -2.83
CA TYR A 44 6.48 -0.13 -1.79
C TYR A 44 7.58 -0.67 -0.86
N ALA A 45 8.64 -1.27 -1.41
CA ALA A 45 9.75 -1.79 -0.59
C ALA A 45 10.39 -0.69 0.28
N ASP A 46 10.68 0.47 -0.32
CA ASP A 46 11.22 1.65 0.37
C ASP A 46 10.27 2.15 1.48
N THR A 47 8.99 2.30 1.15
CA THR A 47 7.94 2.75 2.08
C THR A 47 7.76 1.77 3.23
N THR A 48 7.82 0.45 2.98
CA THR A 48 7.73 -0.57 4.04
C THR A 48 8.95 -0.59 4.95
N ALA A 49 10.13 -0.23 4.44
CA ALA A 49 11.34 -0.11 5.25
C ALA A 49 11.23 1.07 6.22
N GLU A 50 10.65 2.19 5.78
CA GLU A 50 10.39 3.37 6.62
C GLU A 50 9.08 3.29 7.43
N ALA A 51 8.17 2.35 7.13
CA ALA A 51 6.80 2.35 7.66
C ALA A 51 6.75 2.29 9.20
N GLY A 52 7.63 1.50 9.82
CA GLY A 52 7.74 1.43 11.27
C GLY A 52 8.20 2.75 11.90
N GLU A 53 9.10 3.48 11.25
CA GLU A 53 9.63 4.76 11.73
C GLU A 53 8.65 5.92 11.48
N ARG A 54 8.00 5.91 10.32
CA ARG A 54 6.91 6.85 9.94
C ARG A 54 5.65 6.61 10.78
N GLY A 55 5.52 5.40 11.33
CA GLY A 55 4.36 4.95 12.09
C GLY A 55 3.11 4.82 11.24
N TYR A 56 3.28 4.28 10.02
CA TYR A 56 2.19 3.81 9.19
C TYR A 56 1.58 2.55 9.82
N GLU A 57 0.25 2.47 9.81
CA GLU A 57 -0.52 1.31 10.25
C GLU A 57 -0.38 0.16 9.26
N TYR A 58 -0.48 0.48 7.96
CA TYR A 58 -0.25 -0.47 6.88
C TYR A 58 0.24 0.22 5.61
N VAL A 59 0.87 -0.58 4.74
CA VAL A 59 1.22 -0.18 3.36
C VAL A 59 0.61 -1.23 2.43
N ARG A 60 -0.03 -0.81 1.34
CA ARG A 60 -0.64 -1.70 0.36
C ARG A 60 -0.13 -1.39 -1.04
N LEU A 61 0.19 -2.43 -1.78
CA LEU A 61 0.48 -2.38 -3.20
C LEU A 61 -0.77 -2.82 -3.96
N ARG A 62 -1.33 -1.92 -4.75
CA ARG A 62 -2.50 -2.13 -5.59
C ARG A 62 -2.11 -2.25 -7.06
N CYS A 63 -2.85 -3.07 -7.78
CA CYS A 63 -2.73 -3.29 -9.21
C CYS A 63 -4.13 -3.27 -9.80
N ASP A 64 -4.43 -2.27 -10.63
CA ASP A 64 -5.74 -2.08 -11.25
C ASP A 64 -6.89 -2.09 -10.23
N GLY A 65 -6.68 -1.42 -9.09
CA GLY A 65 -7.64 -1.37 -7.99
C GLY A 65 -7.73 -2.63 -7.11
N ARG A 66 -6.90 -3.66 -7.35
CA ARG A 66 -6.82 -4.87 -6.50
C ARG A 66 -5.60 -4.79 -5.58
N ASP A 67 -5.80 -5.06 -4.29
CA ASP A 67 -4.69 -5.23 -3.35
C ASP A 67 -3.89 -6.50 -3.72
N VAL A 68 -2.63 -6.33 -4.13
CA VAL A 68 -1.71 -7.42 -4.49
C VAL A 68 -0.89 -7.83 -3.28
N GLU A 69 -0.41 -6.86 -2.52
CA GLU A 69 0.44 -7.10 -1.37
C GLU A 69 0.15 -6.07 -0.27
N SER A 70 0.33 -6.48 0.98
CA SER A 70 0.13 -5.63 2.15
C SER A 70 1.21 -5.86 3.20
N TRP A 71 1.65 -4.76 3.81
CA TRP A 71 2.50 -4.70 4.98
C TRP A 71 1.69 -4.13 6.17
N PRO A 72 1.88 -4.58 7.42
CA PRO A 72 2.73 -5.71 7.79
C PRO A 72 2.25 -6.99 7.13
N GLN A 73 3.19 -7.86 6.74
CA GLN A 73 2.86 -9.15 6.16
C GLN A 73 1.97 -9.86 7.18
N GLN A 74 0.70 -10.12 6.83
CA GLN A 74 -0.12 -11.00 7.64
C GLN A 74 0.52 -12.37 7.56
N THR A 75 1.42 -12.66 8.51
CA THR A 75 2.02 -13.97 8.69
C THR A 75 0.91 -14.89 9.17
N GLY A 76 0.06 -15.34 8.24
CA GLY A 76 -1.01 -16.31 8.45
C GLY A 76 -0.50 -17.71 8.76
N TRP A 77 0.70 -17.84 9.33
CA TRP A 77 1.24 -19.07 9.88
C TRP A 77 1.17 -18.99 11.40
N THR A 78 -0.01 -19.26 11.94
CA THR A 78 -0.08 -19.90 13.26
C THR A 78 -0.15 -21.40 13.00
N VAL A 79 0.97 -22.08 13.20
CA VAL A 79 1.05 -23.53 13.45
C VAL A 79 1.50 -23.69 14.89
#